data_AF-A0A6G3T6U5-F1
#
_entry.id   AF-A0A6G3T6U5-F1
#
_cell.length_a   1.000
_cell.length_b   1.000
_cell.length_c   1.000
_cell.angle_alpha   90.00
_cell.angle_beta   90.00
_cell.angle_gamma   90.00
#
_symmetry.space_group_name_H-M   'P 1'
#
loop_
_entity.id
_entity.type
_entity.pdbx_description
1 polymer ?
#
loop_
_entity_poly.entity_id
_entity_poly.type
_entity_poly.pdbx_seq_one_letter_code
_entity_poly.pdbx_strand_id
1 'polypeptide(L)'
;VGAALDAAWPRVRPEEVVAPLLGDPGVLARAAAGLLDQEEQRALLWTGRAPRSWRSARWSAADLLLLDEVAGLLGHPEGYGHIVVDEAQDLSPMECRAIARRSAFGSLTVLGDLAQGTTPWAARSWRTVLAHLGRPDAAVVPLTTGFRVPQEVVGLANRLLARLGVDVPPARSLRGDGELTLRQAVPGAVPE
;
A
#
# COMPACT_ATOMS: atom_id res chain seq x y z
N VAL A 1 -29.69 -6.12 32.18
CA VAL A 1 -28.55 -6.79 31.48
C VAL A 1 -28.26 -6.12 30.14
N GLY A 2 -29.23 -6.01 29.20
CA GLY A 2 -29.02 -5.32 27.91
C GLY A 2 -28.43 -3.92 28.01
N ALA A 3 -29.05 -3.02 28.78
CA ALA A 3 -28.53 -1.65 28.96
C ALA A 3 -27.15 -1.57 29.63
N ALA A 4 -26.78 -2.54 30.47
CA ALA A 4 -25.44 -2.61 31.06
C ALA A 4 -24.41 -3.15 30.07
N LEU A 5 -24.80 -4.09 29.21
CA LEU A 5 -23.98 -4.59 28.11
C LEU A 5 -23.79 -3.52 27.03
N ASP A 6 -24.81 -2.76 26.66
CA ASP A 6 -24.69 -1.67 25.68
C ASP A 6 -23.78 -0.55 26.19
N ALA A 7 -23.74 -0.31 27.51
CA ALA A 7 -22.83 0.64 28.13
C ALA A 7 -21.37 0.13 28.19
N ALA A 8 -21.16 -1.16 28.44
CA ALA A 8 -19.84 -1.76 28.58
C ALA A 8 -19.23 -2.26 27.25
N TRP A 9 -20.06 -2.64 26.29
CA TRP A 9 -19.69 -3.21 24.99
C TRP A 9 -20.65 -2.75 23.87
N PRO A 10 -20.62 -1.45 23.53
CA PRO A 10 -21.52 -0.91 22.52
C PRO A 10 -21.27 -1.53 21.15
N ARG A 11 -22.35 -1.73 20.39
CA ARG A 11 -22.24 -2.00 18.95
C ARG A 11 -21.78 -0.73 18.26
N VAL A 12 -20.57 -0.75 17.73
CA VAL A 12 -19.96 0.39 17.04
C VAL A 12 -19.79 0.08 15.56
N ARG A 13 -19.90 1.13 14.73
CA ARG A 13 -19.54 1.08 13.31
C ARG A 13 -18.09 1.56 13.12
N PRO A 14 -17.40 1.14 12.06
CA PRO A 14 -16.05 1.61 11.77
C PRO A 14 -15.93 3.14 11.75
N GLU A 15 -16.92 3.83 11.17
CA GLU A 15 -16.96 5.28 11.05
C GLU A 15 -17.09 5.97 12.42
N GLU A 16 -17.75 5.32 13.38
CA GLU A 16 -17.90 5.80 14.76
C GLU A 16 -16.60 5.69 15.56
N VAL A 17 -15.65 4.89 15.10
CA VAL A 17 -14.31 4.74 15.69
C VAL A 17 -13.31 5.67 14.99
N VAL A 18 -13.28 5.68 13.66
CA VAL A 18 -12.27 6.44 12.89
C VAL A 18 -12.54 7.95 12.91
N ALA A 19 -13.80 8.40 12.88
CA ALA A 19 -14.07 9.83 12.85
C ALA A 19 -13.59 10.58 14.11
N PRO A 20 -13.83 10.08 15.34
CA PRO A 20 -13.23 10.68 16.54
C PRO A 20 -11.71 10.58 16.55
N LEU A 21 -11.13 9.48 16.05
CA LEU A 21 -9.68 9.29 15.99
C LEU A 21 -8.99 10.36 15.14
N LEU A 22 -9.57 10.75 14.00
CA LEU A 22 -9.01 11.77 13.10
C LEU A 22 -9.50 13.20 13.42
N GLY A 23 -10.52 13.34 14.27
CA GLY A 23 -11.16 14.62 14.59
C GLY A 23 -10.80 15.19 15.96
N ASP A 24 -10.33 14.37 16.91
CA ASP A 24 -10.04 14.78 18.29
C ASP A 24 -8.56 14.50 18.62
N PRO A 25 -7.73 15.54 18.84
CA PRO A 25 -6.32 15.40 19.19
C PRO A 25 -6.09 14.56 20.47
N GLY A 26 -6.99 14.66 21.45
CA GLY A 26 -6.89 13.93 22.70
C GLY A 26 -7.23 12.44 22.53
N VAL A 27 -8.18 12.10 21.65
CA VAL A 27 -8.45 10.70 21.28
C VAL A 27 -7.25 10.13 20.54
N LEU A 28 -6.72 10.86 19.55
CA LEU A 28 -5.55 10.42 18.77
C LEU A 28 -4.32 10.21 19.65
N ALA A 29 -4.02 11.16 20.54
CA ALA A 29 -2.86 11.06 21.44
C ALA A 29 -2.94 9.83 22.37
N ARG A 30 -4.15 9.48 22.86
CA ARG A 30 -4.35 8.26 23.65
C ARG A 30 -4.18 7.00 22.80
N ALA A 31 -4.74 6.98 21.59
CA ALA A 31 -4.68 5.84 20.68
C ALA A 31 -3.27 5.61 20.11
N ALA A 32 -2.50 6.68 19.91
CA ALA A 32 -1.13 6.62 19.42
C ALA A 32 -0.21 5.81 20.36
N ALA A 33 -0.51 5.77 21.66
CA ALA A 33 0.21 4.95 22.64
C ALA A 33 1.75 5.11 22.58
N GLY A 34 2.23 6.31 22.25
CA GLY A 34 3.67 6.61 22.12
C GLY A 34 4.33 6.13 20.82
N LEU A 35 3.57 5.55 19.89
CA LEU A 35 4.05 5.14 18.56
C LEU A 35 4.25 6.31 17.61
N LEU A 36 3.46 7.37 17.78
CA LEU A 36 3.48 8.57 16.95
C LEU A 36 3.90 9.77 17.80
N ASP A 37 4.80 10.59 17.27
CA ASP A 37 5.16 11.86 17.89
C ASP A 37 4.07 12.93 17.71
N GLN A 38 4.29 14.11 18.28
CA GLN A 38 3.30 15.19 18.23
C GLN A 38 3.10 15.78 16.83
N GLU A 39 4.13 15.74 15.98
CA GLU A 39 4.07 16.24 14.62
C GLU A 39 3.29 15.26 13.72
N GLU A 40 3.59 13.98 13.83
CA GLU A 40 2.87 12.89 13.16
C GLU A 40 1.40 12.86 13.55
N GLN A 41 1.10 12.98 14.85
CA GLN A 41 -0.28 13.08 15.33
C GLN A 41 -1.00 14.28 14.71
N ARG A 42 -0.34 15.45 14.65
CA ARG A 42 -0.93 16.65 14.03
C ARG A 42 -1.16 16.46 12.53
N ALA A 43 -0.27 15.76 11.85
CA ALA A 43 -0.38 15.49 10.41
C ALA A 43 -1.53 14.55 10.04
N LEU A 44 -1.92 13.65 10.96
CA LEU A 44 -3.05 12.71 10.75
C LEU A 44 -4.42 13.34 10.99
N LEU A 45 -4.51 14.40 11.79
CA LEU A 45 -5.78 15.07 12.06
C LEU A 45 -6.34 15.73 10.79
N TRP A 46 -7.67 15.76 10.67
CA TRP A 46 -8.29 16.45 9.55
C TRP A 46 -7.89 17.93 9.50
N THR A 47 -7.40 18.36 8.33
CA THR A 47 -7.04 19.75 8.10
C THR A 47 -8.30 20.58 7.81
N GLY A 48 -8.50 21.65 8.59
CA GLY A 48 -9.64 22.55 8.43
C GLY A 48 -10.85 22.21 9.32
N ARG A 49 -12.06 22.48 8.82
CA ARG A 49 -13.29 22.30 9.62
C ARG A 49 -13.62 20.81 9.77
N ALA A 50 -13.33 20.25 10.94
CA ALA A 50 -13.75 18.91 11.29
C ALA A 50 -15.26 18.70 11.01
N PRO A 51 -15.65 17.56 10.43
CA PRO A 51 -17.05 17.27 10.14
C PRO A 51 -17.82 17.18 11.47
N ARG A 52 -19.08 17.62 11.45
CA ARG A 52 -19.95 17.62 12.65
C ARG A 52 -20.31 16.20 13.10
N SER A 53 -20.25 15.24 12.18
CA SER A 53 -20.45 13.83 12.43
C SER A 53 -19.75 13.01 11.34
N TRP A 54 -19.53 11.73 11.60
CA TRP A 54 -18.99 10.79 10.63
C TRP A 54 -19.81 10.73 9.32
N ARG A 55 -21.13 11.00 9.37
CA ARG A 55 -22.01 11.05 8.17
C ARG A 55 -21.68 12.18 7.22
N SER A 56 -21.08 13.25 7.73
CA SER A 56 -20.64 14.42 6.95
C SER A 56 -19.15 14.42 6.65
N ALA A 57 -18.43 13.38 7.08
CA ALA A 57 -16.99 13.27 6.84
C ALA A 57 -16.72 13.05 5.36
N ARG A 58 -15.69 13.73 4.85
CA ARG A 58 -15.15 13.49 3.50
C ARG A 58 -13.97 12.56 3.63
N TRP A 59 -14.21 11.27 3.50
CA TRP A 59 -13.20 10.23 3.64
C TRP A 59 -12.22 10.26 2.46
N SER A 60 -10.93 10.26 2.77
CA SER A 60 -9.85 10.05 1.81
C SER A 60 -9.70 8.56 1.47
N ALA A 61 -8.96 8.24 0.42
CA ALA A 61 -8.61 6.84 0.11
C ALA A 61 -7.85 6.16 1.26
N ALA A 62 -6.96 6.88 1.95
CA ALA A 62 -6.25 6.36 3.11
C ALA A 62 -7.21 6.07 4.29
N ASP A 63 -8.22 6.92 4.49
CA ASP A 63 -9.22 6.71 5.55
C ASP A 63 -10.05 5.44 5.31
N LEU A 64 -10.33 5.11 4.04
CA LEU A 64 -11.04 3.87 3.70
C LEU A 64 -10.28 2.62 4.17
N LEU A 65 -8.96 2.64 4.16
CA LEU A 65 -8.13 1.53 4.66
C LEU A 65 -8.20 1.42 6.19
N LEU A 66 -8.28 2.55 6.90
CA LEU A 66 -8.50 2.56 8.35
C LEU A 66 -9.90 2.05 8.71
N LEU A 67 -10.91 2.46 7.94
CA LEU A 67 -12.28 1.96 8.10
C LEU A 67 -12.35 0.46 7.84
N ASP A 68 -11.67 -0.04 6.80
CA ASP A 68 -11.58 -1.47 6.51
C ASP A 68 -10.86 -2.25 7.62
N GLU A 69 -9.80 -1.67 8.19
CA GLU A 69 -9.09 -2.27 9.32
C GLU A 69 -9.99 -2.41 10.54
N VAL A 70 -10.69 -1.34 10.93
CA VAL A 70 -11.65 -1.39 12.03
C VAL A 70 -12.80 -2.36 11.74
N ALA A 71 -13.33 -2.36 10.51
CA ALA A 71 -14.35 -3.32 10.10
C ALA A 71 -13.88 -4.77 10.28
N GLY A 72 -12.64 -5.06 9.89
CA GLY A 72 -12.00 -6.37 10.07
C GLY A 72 -11.77 -6.77 11.53
N LEU A 73 -11.58 -5.81 12.42
CA LEU A 73 -11.48 -6.06 13.88
C LEU A 73 -12.86 -6.31 14.50
N LEU A 74 -13.91 -5.68 13.96
CA LEU A 74 -15.29 -5.85 14.43
C LEU A 74 -15.95 -7.12 13.90
N GLY A 75 -15.51 -7.62 12.74
CA GLY A 75 -16.05 -8.82 12.11
C GLY A 75 -15.24 -9.26 10.88
N HIS A 76 -15.65 -10.36 10.26
CA HIS A 76 -14.99 -10.87 9.07
C HIS A 76 -15.70 -10.38 7.80
N PRO A 77 -15.00 -9.73 6.85
CA PRO A 77 -15.59 -9.38 5.57
C PRO A 77 -15.82 -10.63 4.71
N GLU A 78 -16.70 -10.52 3.73
CA GLU A 78 -16.83 -11.54 2.69
C GLU A 78 -15.51 -11.69 1.92
N GLY A 79 -15.18 -12.92 1.55
CA GLY A 79 -13.94 -13.26 0.86
C GLY A 79 -14.14 -13.62 -0.61
N TYR A 80 -13.04 -13.57 -1.36
CA TYR A 80 -12.92 -14.04 -2.73
C TYR A 80 -12.13 -15.34 -2.79
N GLY A 81 -12.48 -16.22 -3.74
CA GLY A 81 -11.75 -17.47 -3.98
C GLY A 81 -10.35 -17.24 -4.57
N HIS A 82 -10.19 -16.19 -5.37
CA HIS A 82 -8.91 -15.80 -5.96
C HIS A 82 -8.84 -14.28 -6.15
N ILE A 83 -7.67 -13.70 -5.89
CA ILE A 83 -7.39 -12.28 -6.16
C ILE A 83 -6.08 -12.18 -6.97
N VAL A 84 -6.11 -11.39 -8.05
CA VAL A 84 -4.91 -11.01 -8.80
C VAL A 84 -4.57 -9.58 -8.45
N VAL A 85 -3.31 -9.33 -8.12
CA VAL A 85 -2.78 -8.01 -7.77
C VAL A 85 -1.67 -7.68 -8.75
N ASP A 86 -1.82 -6.60 -9.49
CA ASP A 86 -0.79 -6.05 -10.36
C ASP A 86 -0.16 -4.81 -9.72
N GLU A 87 1.08 -4.50 -10.11
CA GLU A 87 1.89 -3.42 -9.52
C GLU A 87 1.95 -3.47 -7.98
N ALA A 88 2.03 -4.69 -7.43
CA ALA A 88 1.92 -4.92 -5.99
C ALA A 88 3.05 -4.29 -5.18
N GLN A 89 4.15 -3.86 -5.82
CA GLN A 89 5.19 -3.09 -5.15
C GLN A 89 4.72 -1.72 -4.66
N ASP A 90 3.66 -1.15 -5.24
CA ASP A 90 3.14 0.17 -4.86
C ASP A 90 2.04 0.11 -3.79
N LEU A 91 1.65 -1.09 -3.37
CA LEU A 91 0.71 -1.25 -2.27
C LEU A 91 1.34 -0.87 -0.94
N SER A 92 0.61 -0.05 -0.19
CA SER A 92 0.88 0.18 1.21
C SER A 92 0.62 -1.09 2.04
N PRO A 93 1.24 -1.21 3.23
CA PRO A 93 0.95 -2.30 4.16
C PRO A 93 -0.53 -2.43 4.52
N MET A 94 -1.26 -1.32 4.57
CA MET A 94 -2.69 -1.29 4.90
C MET A 94 -3.56 -1.82 3.75
N GLU A 95 -3.21 -1.50 2.49
CA GLU A 95 -3.87 -2.08 1.31
C GLU A 95 -3.64 -3.60 1.25
N CYS A 96 -2.40 -4.04 1.53
CA CYS A 96 -2.10 -5.46 1.59
C CYS A 96 -2.95 -6.19 2.64
N ARG A 97 -3.12 -5.61 3.84
CA ARG A 97 -3.99 -6.19 4.89
C ARG A 97 -5.45 -6.24 4.47
N ALA A 98 -5.94 -5.21 3.78
CA ALA A 98 -7.30 -5.18 3.24
C ALA A 98 -7.55 -6.31 2.23
N ILE A 99 -6.57 -6.60 1.38
CA ILE A 99 -6.58 -7.73 0.43
C ILE A 99 -6.49 -9.07 1.19
N ALA A 100 -5.60 -9.17 2.17
CA ALA A 100 -5.38 -10.38 2.97
C ALA A 100 -6.67 -10.84 3.66
N ARG A 101 -7.42 -9.91 4.27
CA ARG A 101 -8.72 -10.20 4.91
C ARG A 101 -9.71 -10.84 3.95
N ARG A 102 -9.72 -10.42 2.69
CA ARG A 102 -10.63 -10.91 1.65
C ARG A 102 -10.13 -12.17 0.94
N SER A 103 -8.90 -12.60 1.20
CA SER A 103 -8.31 -13.81 0.60
C SER A 103 -7.93 -14.85 1.65
N ALA A 104 -8.42 -14.73 2.89
CA ALA A 104 -8.06 -15.61 4.01
C ALA A 104 -8.06 -17.10 3.63
N PHE A 105 -9.13 -17.55 2.96
CA PHE A 105 -9.31 -18.93 2.46
C PHE A 105 -9.12 -19.08 0.94
N GLY A 106 -8.74 -18.00 0.25
CA GLY A 106 -8.52 -17.97 -1.19
C GLY A 106 -7.04 -18.00 -1.58
N SER A 107 -6.78 -17.94 -2.87
CA SER A 107 -5.42 -17.83 -3.43
C SER A 107 -5.14 -16.42 -3.97
N LEU A 108 -3.85 -16.11 -4.11
CA LEU A 108 -3.36 -14.83 -4.60
C LEU A 108 -2.39 -15.05 -5.77
N THR A 109 -2.53 -14.25 -6.82
CA THR A 109 -1.49 -14.07 -7.85
C THR A 109 -0.99 -12.65 -7.71
N VAL A 110 0.29 -12.49 -7.38
CA VAL A 110 0.91 -11.18 -7.13
C VAL A 110 1.93 -10.91 -8.22
N LEU A 111 1.78 -9.79 -8.90
CA LEU A 111 2.59 -9.35 -10.03
C LEU A 111 3.17 -7.96 -9.73
N GLY A 112 4.30 -7.66 -10.34
CA GLY A 112 4.94 -6.35 -10.25
C GLY A 112 6.45 -6.40 -10.43
N ASP A 113 7.09 -5.25 -10.24
CA ASP A 113 8.54 -5.08 -10.32
C ASP A 113 9.01 -4.11 -9.23
N LEU A 114 9.82 -4.60 -8.28
CA LEU A 114 10.35 -3.78 -7.19
C LEU A 114 11.23 -2.62 -7.70
N ALA A 115 11.80 -2.73 -8.90
CA ALA A 115 12.59 -1.65 -9.51
C ALA A 115 11.71 -0.52 -10.09
N GLN A 116 10.39 -0.69 -10.14
CA GLN A 116 9.42 0.26 -10.73
C GLN A 116 8.50 0.89 -9.68
N GLY A 117 8.88 0.85 -8.40
CA GLY A 117 8.12 1.52 -7.34
C GLY A 117 7.98 3.02 -7.60
N THR A 118 6.74 3.51 -7.58
CA THR A 118 6.40 4.92 -7.84
C THR A 118 5.93 5.67 -6.59
N THR A 119 5.58 4.92 -5.54
CA THR A 119 5.05 5.46 -4.28
C THR A 119 6.15 5.68 -3.23
N PRO A 120 5.96 6.61 -2.27
CA PRO A 120 6.91 6.79 -1.16
C PRO A 120 7.09 5.55 -0.28
N TRP A 121 6.07 4.68 -0.21
CA TRP A 121 6.06 3.43 0.54
C TRP A 121 6.35 2.20 -0.33
N ALA A 122 6.82 2.40 -1.56
CA ALA A 122 7.06 1.31 -2.48
C ALA A 122 7.95 0.23 -1.86
N ALA A 123 7.54 -1.02 -2.04
CA ALA A 123 8.18 -2.17 -1.44
C ALA A 123 9.61 -2.33 -1.94
N ARG A 124 10.50 -2.68 -1.01
CA ARG A 124 11.89 -3.07 -1.31
C ARG A 124 12.11 -4.57 -1.32
N SER A 125 11.10 -5.34 -0.90
CA SER A 125 11.18 -6.79 -0.80
C SER A 125 9.80 -7.42 -0.96
N TRP A 126 9.71 -8.41 -1.85
CA TRP A 126 8.51 -9.23 -1.99
C TRP A 126 8.14 -9.97 -0.70
N ARG A 127 9.12 -10.37 0.11
CA ARG A 127 8.87 -11.02 1.39
C ARG A 127 8.05 -10.14 2.34
N THR A 128 8.31 -8.83 2.35
CA THR A 128 7.55 -7.87 3.17
C THR A 128 6.11 -7.73 2.66
N VAL A 129 5.92 -7.56 1.35
CA VAL A 129 4.58 -7.47 0.73
C VAL A 129 3.78 -8.74 0.99
N LEU A 130 4.38 -9.90 0.76
CA LEU A 130 3.76 -11.21 0.97
C LEU A 130 3.41 -11.47 2.44
N ALA A 131 4.23 -11.00 3.39
CA ALA A 131 3.88 -11.06 4.80
C ALA A 131 2.62 -10.24 5.12
N HIS A 132 2.51 -9.02 4.58
CA HIS A 132 1.30 -8.19 4.75
C HIS A 132 0.08 -8.75 4.02
N LEU A 133 0.27 -9.48 2.92
CA LEU A 133 -0.78 -10.22 2.21
C LEU A 133 -1.17 -11.53 2.91
N GLY A 134 -0.55 -11.89 4.03
CA GLY A 134 -0.85 -13.12 4.77
C GLY A 134 -0.37 -14.38 4.05
N ARG A 135 0.68 -14.28 3.22
CA ARG A 135 1.29 -15.37 2.46
C ARG A 135 2.83 -15.34 2.55
N PRO A 136 3.42 -15.30 3.76
CA PRO A 136 4.87 -15.09 3.95
C PRO A 136 5.75 -16.15 3.25
N ASP A 137 5.22 -17.36 3.06
CA ASP A 137 5.93 -18.49 2.46
C ASP A 137 5.63 -18.68 0.96
N ALA A 138 4.95 -17.73 0.31
CA ALA A 138 4.67 -17.82 -1.11
C ALA A 138 5.96 -17.76 -1.94
N ALA A 139 6.02 -18.59 -2.98
CA ALA A 139 7.14 -18.62 -3.90
C ALA A 139 7.17 -17.35 -4.75
N VAL A 140 8.35 -16.75 -4.90
CA VAL A 140 8.62 -15.64 -5.81
C VAL A 140 9.41 -16.18 -7.00
N VAL A 141 8.86 -16.02 -8.20
CA VAL A 141 9.49 -16.51 -9.44
C VAL A 141 9.79 -15.31 -10.35
N PRO A 142 11.07 -14.91 -10.47
CA PRO A 142 11.43 -13.82 -11.37
C PRO A 142 11.32 -14.22 -12.84
N LEU A 143 10.63 -13.40 -13.64
CA LEU A 143 10.56 -13.56 -15.09
C LEU A 143 11.58 -12.64 -15.76
N THR A 144 12.78 -13.16 -16.03
CA THR A 144 13.90 -12.34 -16.53
C THR A 144 13.86 -12.03 -18.02
N THR A 145 12.93 -12.58 -18.79
CA THR A 145 12.93 -12.48 -20.26
C THR A 145 11.72 -11.67 -20.73
N GLY A 146 11.97 -10.53 -21.35
CA GLY A 146 10.96 -9.62 -21.91
C GLY A 146 10.99 -9.58 -23.44
N PHE A 147 9.86 -9.16 -24.01
CA PHE A 147 9.66 -9.09 -25.47
C PHE A 147 9.19 -7.69 -25.93
N ARG A 148 8.82 -6.81 -24.99
CA ARG A 148 8.21 -5.51 -25.29
C ARG A 148 9.27 -4.43 -25.55
N VAL A 149 10.26 -4.36 -24.68
CA VAL A 149 11.28 -3.30 -24.64
C VAL A 149 12.56 -3.79 -25.34
N PRO A 150 13.16 -3.02 -26.26
CA PRO A 150 14.39 -3.43 -26.94
C PRO A 150 15.59 -3.66 -26.02
N GLN A 151 16.51 -4.51 -26.47
CA GLN A 151 17.71 -4.89 -25.73
C GLN A 151 18.58 -3.68 -25.34
N GLU A 152 18.68 -2.67 -26.19
CA GLU A 152 19.46 -1.46 -25.98
C GLU A 152 18.92 -0.65 -24.80
N VAL A 153 17.59 -0.55 -24.70
CA VAL A 153 16.89 0.17 -23.63
C VAL A 153 16.94 -0.60 -22.32
N VAL A 154 16.69 -1.92 -22.35
CA VAL A 154 16.82 -2.79 -21.16
C VAL A 154 18.26 -2.79 -20.64
N GLY A 155 19.24 -2.86 -21.53
CA GLY A 155 20.65 -2.81 -21.19
C GLY A 155 21.06 -1.50 -20.51
N LEU A 156 20.47 -0.38 -20.89
CA LEU A 156 20.65 0.89 -20.18
C LEU A 156 19.97 0.86 -18.80
N ALA A 157 18.71 0.46 -18.73
CA ALA A 157 17.93 0.41 -17.48
C ALA A 157 18.59 -0.51 -16.43
N ASN A 158 19.11 -1.67 -16.84
CA ASN A 158 19.81 -2.60 -15.95
C ASN A 158 21.01 -1.97 -15.22
N ARG A 159 21.64 -0.92 -15.78
CA ARG A 159 22.74 -0.20 -15.10
C ARG A 159 22.28 0.57 -13.87
N LEU A 160 20.98 0.82 -13.74
CA LEU A 160 20.38 1.52 -12.60
C LEU A 160 20.09 0.58 -11.43
N LEU A 161 19.92 -0.72 -11.66
CA LEU A 161 19.51 -1.69 -10.62
C LEU A 161 20.40 -1.63 -9.37
N ALA A 162 21.73 -1.54 -9.56
CA ALA A 162 22.69 -1.44 -8.45
C ALA A 162 22.50 -0.20 -7.55
N ARG A 163 21.77 0.82 -8.01
CA ARG A 163 21.48 2.06 -7.27
C ARG A 163 20.11 2.07 -6.61
N LEU A 164 19.20 1.14 -6.96
CA LEU A 164 17.81 1.17 -6.50
C LEU A 164 17.59 0.53 -5.12
N GLY A 165 18.59 -0.19 -4.60
CA GLY A 165 18.48 -0.85 -3.29
C GLY A 165 17.38 -1.93 -3.24
N VAL A 166 17.09 -2.56 -4.37
CA VAL A 166 16.12 -3.66 -4.50
C VAL A 166 16.79 -4.88 -5.09
N ASP A 167 16.34 -6.06 -4.66
CA ASP A 167 16.83 -7.34 -5.16
C ASP A 167 15.99 -7.80 -6.34
N VAL A 168 16.36 -7.32 -7.53
CA VAL A 168 15.72 -7.68 -8.81
C VAL A 168 16.79 -8.17 -9.78
N PRO A 169 16.67 -9.37 -10.37
CA PRO A 169 17.62 -9.84 -11.36
C PRO A 169 17.53 -9.00 -12.65
N PRO A 170 18.66 -8.80 -13.36
CA PRO A 170 18.66 -8.03 -14.60
C PRO A 170 17.76 -8.67 -15.65
N ALA A 171 16.99 -7.83 -16.34
CA ALA A 171 16.12 -8.27 -17.42
C ALA A 171 16.93 -8.52 -18.70
N ARG A 172 16.47 -9.48 -19.51
CA ARG A 172 16.96 -9.79 -20.84
C ARG A 172 15.83 -9.52 -21.83
N SER A 173 16.15 -8.87 -22.94
CA SER A 173 15.19 -8.70 -24.04
C SER A 173 15.51 -9.66 -25.17
N LEU A 174 14.48 -10.29 -25.75
CA LEU A 174 14.61 -11.00 -27.03
C LEU A 174 14.36 -10.09 -28.24
N ARG A 175 14.07 -8.81 -27.99
CA ARG A 175 13.83 -7.80 -29.01
C ARG A 175 15.14 -7.06 -29.31
N GLY A 176 15.84 -7.51 -30.36
CA GLY A 176 17.12 -6.93 -30.81
C GLY A 176 17.01 -5.91 -31.95
N ASP A 177 15.79 -5.49 -32.32
CA ASP A 177 15.51 -4.58 -33.44
C ASP A 177 15.35 -3.11 -33.01
N GLY A 178 15.82 -2.73 -31.82
CA GLY A 178 15.67 -1.37 -31.30
C GLY A 178 16.92 -0.51 -31.41
N GLU A 179 16.72 0.79 -31.18
CA GLU A 179 17.77 1.79 -31.13
C GLU A 179 17.66 2.61 -29.85
N LEU A 180 18.80 3.02 -29.30
CA LEU A 180 18.90 3.93 -28.16
C LEU A 180 19.66 5.19 -28.57
N THR A 181 18.97 6.33 -28.57
CA THR A 181 19.60 7.65 -28.76
C THR A 181 19.72 8.36 -27.41
N LEU A 182 20.94 8.73 -27.02
CA LEU A 182 21.19 9.54 -25.83
C LEU A 182 21.40 11.00 -26.24
N ARG A 183 20.66 11.92 -25.62
CA ARG A 183 20.84 13.37 -25.77
C ARG A 183 21.26 13.95 -24.44
N GLN A 184 22.39 14.63 -24.42
CA GLN A 184 22.83 15.36 -23.24
C GLN A 184 21.92 16.59 -23.05
N ALA A 185 21.28 16.70 -21.89
CA ALA A 185 20.52 17.88 -21.52
C ALA A 185 21.41 18.84 -20.70
N VAL A 186 21.21 20.15 -20.90
CA VAL A 186 21.72 21.15 -19.96
C VAL A 186 20.90 21.09 -18.66
N PRO A 187 21.49 21.38 -17.49
CA PRO A 187 20.74 21.43 -16.23
C PRO A 187 19.50 22.34 -16.38
N GLY A 188 18.32 21.83 -16.02
CA GLY A 188 17.04 22.56 -16.12
C GLY A 188 16.30 22.44 -17.47
N ALA A 189 16.84 21.73 -18.47
CA ALA A 189 16.17 21.50 -19.76
C ALA A 189 15.33 20.21 -19.83
N VAL A 190 15.38 19.37 -18.80
CA VAL A 190 14.51 18.18 -18.68
C VAL A 190 13.25 18.63 -17.92
N PRO A 191 12.04 18.46 -18.49
CA PRO A 191 10.80 18.70 -17.75
C PRO A 191 10.80 17.86 -16.46
N GLU A 192 10.36 18.44 -15.34
CA GLU A 192 10.10 17.69 -14.10
C GLU A 192 9.08 16.58 -14.30
#